data_AF-A0A7S2CXK5-F1
#
_entry.id   AF-A0A7S2CXK5-F1
#
_cell.length_a   1.000
_cell.length_b   1.000
_cell.length_c   1.000
_cell.angle_alpha   90.00
_cell.angle_beta   90.00
_cell.angle_gamma   90.00
#
_symmetry.space_group_name_H-M   'P 1'
#
loop_
_entity.id
_entity.type
_entity.pdbx_description
1 polymer ?
#
loop_
_entity_poly.entity_id
_entity_poly.type
_entity_poly.pdbx_seq_one_letter_code
_entity_poly.pdbx_strand_id
1 'polypeptide(L)'
;GARPRPRPRLPWQLHVGLTIPKQGGSPTQELHRDGDLSLISMDFDHAEHAISVLYAIDGPFTEERGATRVVPGSHVWPRERMPQPGEDLAAAMPRGSAVIYTGRTVHGAGCNSTDRPRVALNLAFNSACLKQEENQVLLTY
;
A
#
# COMPACT_ATOMS: atom_id res chain seq x y z
N GLY A 1 -27.49 -17.29 -22.98
CA GLY A 1 -27.30 -16.41 -21.81
C GLY A 1 -26.66 -15.13 -22.26
N ALA A 2 -27.13 -13.97 -21.78
CA ALA A 2 -26.56 -12.68 -22.15
C ALA A 2 -25.09 -12.59 -21.68
N ARG A 3 -24.19 -12.13 -22.57
CA ARG A 3 -22.81 -11.81 -22.17
C ARG A 3 -22.85 -10.71 -21.10
N PRO A 4 -22.11 -10.82 -19.99
CA PRO A 4 -22.00 -9.74 -19.02
C PRO A 4 -21.44 -8.49 -19.70
N ARG A 5 -22.02 -7.33 -19.41
CA ARG A 5 -21.48 -6.05 -19.92
C ARG A 5 -20.03 -5.89 -19.40
N PRO A 6 -19.08 -5.46 -20.24
CA PRO A 6 -17.73 -5.20 -19.78
C PRO A 6 -17.75 -4.13 -18.69
N ARG A 7 -17.05 -4.36 -17.58
CA ARG A 7 -16.89 -3.35 -16.54
C ARG A 7 -16.09 -2.18 -17.11
N PRO A 8 -16.50 -0.91 -16.89
CA PRO A 8 -15.74 0.23 -17.36
C PRO A 8 -14.34 0.21 -16.76
N ARG A 9 -13.31 0.42 -17.59
CA ARG A 9 -11.93 0.60 -17.13
C ARG A 9 -11.76 2.07 -16.78
N LEU A 10 -11.71 2.37 -15.49
CA LEU A 10 -11.39 3.72 -15.03
C LEU A 10 -9.89 3.96 -15.26
N PRO A 11 -9.50 5.13 -15.80
CA PRO A 11 -8.09 5.51 -15.87
C PRO A 11 -7.50 5.66 -14.47
N TRP A 12 -6.21 5.38 -14.35
CA TRP A 12 -5.43 5.52 -13.12
C TRP A 12 -4.44 6.66 -13.26
N GLN A 13 -4.13 7.34 -12.16
CA GLN A 13 -3.13 8.42 -12.11
C GLN A 13 -2.21 8.23 -10.90
N LEU A 14 -1.01 8.80 -10.94
CA LEU A 14 -0.12 8.85 -9.78
C LEU A 14 -0.81 9.68 -8.68
N HIS A 15 -0.93 9.14 -7.47
CA HIS A 15 -1.60 9.78 -6.36
C HIS A 15 -0.61 10.55 -5.47
N VAL A 16 0.49 9.89 -5.11
CA VAL A 16 1.55 10.41 -4.24
C VAL A 16 2.83 9.59 -4.49
N GLY A 17 3.99 10.26 -4.46
CA GLY A 17 5.30 9.63 -4.58
C GLY A 17 6.21 10.03 -3.42
N LEU A 18 6.47 9.12 -2.49
CA LEU A 18 7.21 9.45 -1.27
C LEU A 18 8.23 8.38 -0.87
N THR A 19 9.33 8.82 -0.26
CA THR A 19 10.23 7.91 0.45
C THR A 19 9.76 7.73 1.89
N ILE A 20 9.69 6.48 2.35
CA ILE A 20 9.26 6.13 3.71
C ILE A 20 10.46 5.61 4.51
N PRO A 21 11.06 6.44 5.39
CA PRO A 21 12.09 5.96 6.29
C PRO A 21 11.47 5.18 7.46
N LYS A 22 12.15 4.12 7.87
CA LYS A 22 11.88 3.42 9.12
C LYS A 22 13.18 3.29 9.91
N GLN A 23 13.26 4.00 11.04
CA GLN A 23 14.45 4.04 11.87
C GLN A 23 14.72 2.69 12.53
N GLY A 24 15.98 2.44 12.90
CA GLY A 24 16.34 1.30 13.75
C GLY A 24 15.59 1.36 15.09
N GLY A 25 15.19 0.21 15.60
CA GLY A 25 14.37 0.07 16.81
C GLY A 25 12.90 0.53 16.69
N SER A 26 12.45 0.98 15.52
CA SER A 26 11.06 1.48 15.37
C SER A 26 10.04 0.34 15.46
N PRO A 27 8.95 0.49 16.23
CA PRO A 27 7.93 -0.55 16.43
C PRO A 27 7.15 -0.83 15.14
N THR A 28 6.36 -1.90 15.13
CA THR A 28 5.42 -2.16 14.02
C THR A 28 4.40 -1.02 13.90
N GLN A 29 4.04 -0.66 12.67
CA GLN A 29 2.90 0.21 12.40
C GLN A 29 1.60 -0.55 12.66
N GLU A 30 0.53 0.17 12.99
CA GLU A 30 -0.82 -0.37 12.96
C GLU A 30 -1.18 -0.85 11.55
N LEU A 31 -1.82 -2.01 11.47
CA LEU A 31 -2.30 -2.56 10.21
C LEU A 31 -3.50 -1.75 9.73
N HIS A 32 -3.44 -1.29 8.47
CA HIS A 32 -4.44 -0.41 7.88
C HIS A 32 -4.63 -0.72 6.39
N ARG A 33 -5.57 -0.02 5.77
CA ARG A 33 -5.86 -0.03 4.34
C ARG A 33 -5.66 1.39 3.79
N ASP A 34 -4.85 1.55 2.76
CA ASP A 34 -4.64 2.88 2.13
C ASP A 34 -5.95 3.44 1.57
N GLY A 35 -6.84 2.55 1.11
CA GLY A 35 -8.15 2.93 0.57
C GLY A 35 -9.09 3.57 1.59
N ASP A 36 -8.83 3.45 2.89
CA ASP A 36 -9.64 4.10 3.93
C ASP A 36 -9.35 5.61 4.06
N LEU A 37 -8.21 6.08 3.54
CA LEU A 37 -7.82 7.50 3.56
C LEU A 37 -8.60 8.34 2.53
N SER A 38 -9.21 7.71 1.51
CA SER A 38 -10.12 8.39 0.57
C SER A 38 -11.50 8.55 1.20
N LEU A 39 -11.61 9.47 2.16
CA LEU A 39 -12.86 9.75 2.86
C LEU A 39 -13.87 10.46 1.94
N ILE A 40 -15.14 10.06 2.14
CA ILE A 40 -16.42 10.70 1.74
C ILE A 40 -17.09 10.11 0.48
N SER A 41 -17.99 9.14 0.72
CA SER A 41 -19.25 8.90 -0.03
C SER A 41 -19.30 7.92 -1.21
N MET A 42 -18.37 6.99 -1.37
CA MET A 42 -18.50 5.94 -2.41
C MET A 42 -18.54 4.53 -1.81
N ASP A 43 -19.40 3.67 -2.38
CA ASP A 43 -19.42 2.23 -2.11
C ASP A 43 -18.19 1.58 -2.77
N PHE A 44 -17.08 1.59 -2.03
CA PHE A 44 -15.82 0.97 -2.44
C PHE A 44 -15.79 -0.54 -2.16
N ASP A 45 -16.86 -1.16 -1.67
CA ASP A 45 -16.91 -2.61 -1.43
C ASP A 45 -16.76 -3.42 -2.73
N HIS A 46 -17.01 -2.76 -3.86
CA HIS A 46 -17.08 -3.40 -5.17
C HIS A 46 -16.07 -2.86 -6.20
N ALA A 47 -15.26 -1.85 -5.84
CA ALA A 47 -14.32 -1.21 -6.77
C ALA A 47 -12.97 -0.96 -6.11
N GLU A 48 -11.90 -1.37 -6.79
CA GLU A 48 -10.54 -1.00 -6.39
C GLU A 48 -10.22 0.41 -6.87
N HIS A 49 -9.73 1.26 -5.96
CA HIS A 49 -9.52 2.68 -6.23
C HIS A 49 -8.13 3.18 -5.87
N ALA A 50 -7.31 2.36 -5.21
CA ALA A 50 -5.92 2.67 -4.91
C ALA A 50 -5.00 1.45 -5.12
N ILE A 51 -3.77 1.69 -5.57
CA ILE A 51 -2.73 0.68 -5.70
C ILE A 51 -1.41 1.30 -5.25
N SER A 52 -0.66 0.61 -4.41
CA SER A 52 0.66 1.05 -3.97
C SER A 52 1.73 0.11 -4.51
N VAL A 53 2.81 0.69 -5.02
CA VAL A 53 4.04 -0.02 -5.42
C VAL A 53 5.17 0.47 -4.53
N LEU A 54 5.58 -0.38 -3.59
CA LEU A 54 6.54 -0.04 -2.56
C LEU A 54 7.85 -0.79 -2.82
N TYR A 55 8.89 -0.03 -3.18
CA TYR A 55 10.21 -0.51 -3.56
C TYR A 55 11.19 -0.53 -2.38
N ALA A 56 12.01 -1.58 -2.32
CA ALA A 56 13.20 -1.63 -1.47
C ALA A 56 14.39 -0.95 -2.19
N ILE A 57 14.71 0.30 -1.86
CA ILE A 57 15.69 1.10 -2.64
C ILE A 57 17.08 1.22 -2.01
N ASP A 58 17.18 1.15 -0.69
CA ASP A 58 18.43 1.39 0.06
C ASP A 58 19.10 0.08 0.56
N GLY A 59 18.43 -1.06 0.41
CA GLY A 59 18.93 -2.38 0.77
C GLY A 59 17.80 -3.41 0.80
N PRO A 60 18.09 -4.66 1.18
CA PRO A 60 17.05 -5.69 1.30
C PRO A 60 16.09 -5.34 2.44
N PHE A 61 14.83 -5.69 2.25
CA PHE A 61 13.82 -5.71 3.30
C PHE A 61 13.76 -7.13 3.83
N THR A 62 14.05 -7.30 5.11
CA THR A 62 13.93 -8.57 5.83
C THR A 62 12.92 -8.41 6.96
N GLU A 63 12.52 -9.51 7.58
CA GLU A 63 11.60 -9.48 8.71
C GLU A 63 12.14 -8.63 9.87
N GLU A 64 13.44 -8.76 10.18
CA GLU A 64 14.12 -8.01 11.23
C GLU A 64 14.31 -6.54 10.86
N ARG A 65 14.48 -6.23 9.58
CA ARG A 65 14.67 -4.86 9.09
C ARG A 65 13.34 -4.15 8.81
N GLY A 66 12.24 -4.68 9.34
CA GLY A 66 10.92 -4.08 9.27
C GLY A 66 10.30 -4.08 7.89
N ALA A 67 10.48 -5.16 7.12
CA ALA A 67 9.73 -5.37 5.89
C ALA A 67 8.23 -5.10 6.09
N THR A 68 7.57 -4.60 5.05
CA THR A 68 6.12 -4.36 5.10
C THR A 68 5.41 -5.66 5.44
N ARG A 69 4.55 -5.63 6.45
CA ARG A 69 3.64 -6.72 6.81
C ARG A 69 2.41 -6.60 5.93
N VAL A 70 2.02 -7.69 5.29
CA VAL A 70 0.87 -7.76 4.39
C VAL A 70 0.02 -8.93 4.82
N VAL A 71 -1.30 -8.78 4.81
CA VAL A 71 -2.24 -9.86 5.07
C VAL A 71 -2.80 -10.37 3.74
N PRO A 72 -2.31 -11.50 3.20
CA PRO A 72 -2.75 -11.99 1.89
C PRO A 72 -4.25 -12.30 1.88
N GLY A 73 -4.93 -12.00 0.77
CA GLY A 73 -6.37 -12.21 0.65
C GLY A 73 -7.25 -11.16 1.34
N SER A 74 -6.69 -10.26 2.16
CA SER A 74 -7.47 -9.27 2.90
C SER A 74 -8.22 -8.24 2.05
N HIS A 75 -7.79 -8.04 0.81
CA HIS A 75 -8.44 -7.17 -0.17
C HIS A 75 -9.88 -7.56 -0.53
N VAL A 76 -10.28 -8.81 -0.30
CA VAL A 76 -11.67 -9.27 -0.52
C VAL A 76 -12.46 -9.43 0.78
N TRP A 77 -11.88 -9.11 1.94
CA TRP A 77 -12.58 -9.22 3.20
C TRP A 77 -13.65 -8.13 3.36
N PRO A 78 -14.70 -8.40 4.16
CA PRO A 78 -15.54 -7.35 4.72
C PRO A 78 -14.66 -6.32 5.44
N ARG A 79 -15.04 -5.05 5.34
CA ARG A 79 -14.24 -3.93 5.85
C ARG A 79 -13.97 -4.04 7.35
N GLU A 80 -14.95 -4.54 8.10
CA GLU A 80 -14.94 -4.67 9.56
C GLU A 80 -14.05 -5.82 10.05
N ARG A 81 -13.66 -6.75 9.16
CA ARG A 81 -12.82 -7.88 9.56
C ARG A 81 -11.40 -7.37 9.84
N MET A 82 -10.99 -7.54 11.09
CA MET A 82 -9.62 -7.33 11.53
C MET A 82 -8.77 -8.59 11.36
N PRO A 83 -7.46 -8.44 11.07
CA PRO A 83 -6.54 -9.57 11.04
C PRO A 83 -6.32 -10.15 12.44
N GLN A 84 -6.17 -11.46 12.52
CA GLN A 84 -5.73 -12.16 13.73
C GLN A 84 -4.19 -12.20 13.79
N PRO A 85 -3.59 -12.39 14.98
CA PRO A 85 -2.13 -12.55 15.10
C PRO A 85 -1.61 -13.67 14.20
N GLY A 86 -0.59 -13.39 13.40
CA GLY A 86 0.06 -14.36 12.51
C GLY A 86 -0.60 -14.52 11.13
N GLU A 87 -1.70 -13.82 10.84
CA GLU A 87 -2.26 -13.77 9.48
C GLU A 87 -1.43 -12.87 8.53
N ASP A 88 -0.60 -11.99 9.09
CA ASP A 88 0.28 -11.11 8.34
C ASP A 88 1.64 -11.77 8.05
N LEU A 89 2.16 -11.54 6.85
CA LEU A 89 3.46 -12.02 6.39
C LEU A 89 4.37 -10.83 6.05
N ALA A 90 5.65 -10.96 6.37
CA ALA A 90 6.65 -10.01 5.88
C ALA A 90 6.81 -10.14 4.36
N ALA A 91 6.66 -9.03 3.63
CA ALA A 91 7.10 -8.89 2.26
C ALA A 91 8.63 -8.74 2.21
N ALA A 92 9.34 -9.79 2.63
CA ALA A 92 10.80 -9.85 2.58
C ALA A 92 11.26 -9.93 1.12
N MET A 93 12.17 -9.03 0.73
CA MET A 93 12.58 -8.90 -0.67
C MET A 93 13.98 -8.26 -0.80
N PRO A 94 14.75 -8.62 -1.84
CA PRO A 94 16.06 -8.00 -2.07
C PRO A 94 15.92 -6.56 -2.57
N ARG A 95 17.02 -5.79 -2.46
CA ARG A 95 17.08 -4.43 -3.00
C ARG A 95 16.71 -4.42 -4.49
N GLY A 96 15.89 -3.45 -4.89
CA GLY A 96 15.37 -3.29 -6.25
C GLY A 96 14.06 -4.03 -6.52
N SER A 97 13.61 -4.88 -5.59
CA SER A 97 12.28 -5.49 -5.66
C SER A 97 11.19 -4.56 -5.14
N ALA A 98 9.95 -4.87 -5.48
CA ALA A 98 8.77 -4.17 -4.99
C ALA A 98 7.71 -5.15 -4.49
N VAL A 99 6.97 -4.71 -3.48
CA VAL A 99 5.68 -5.29 -3.12
C VAL A 99 4.58 -4.42 -3.71
N ILE A 100 3.60 -5.05 -4.35
CA ILE A 100 2.43 -4.38 -4.92
C ILE A 100 1.21 -4.84 -4.13
N TYR A 101 0.42 -3.88 -3.66
CA TYR A 101 -0.82 -4.17 -2.97
C TYR A 101 -1.89 -3.14 -3.32
N THR A 102 -3.14 -3.57 -3.14
CA THR A 102 -4.32 -2.75 -3.41
C THR A 102 -4.67 -1.88 -2.22
N GLY A 103 -5.47 -0.83 -2.42
CA GLY A 103 -5.97 0.03 -1.35
C GLY A 103 -6.77 -0.74 -0.30
N ARG A 104 -7.37 -1.87 -0.70
CA ARG A 104 -8.15 -2.75 0.18
C ARG A 104 -7.30 -3.77 0.95
N THR A 105 -6.01 -3.91 0.62
CA THR A 105 -5.11 -4.84 1.30
C THR A 105 -4.72 -4.30 2.68
N VAL A 106 -4.96 -5.10 3.71
CA VAL A 106 -4.48 -4.82 5.07
C VAL A 106 -2.96 -5.00 5.12
N HIS A 107 -2.25 -3.95 5.53
CA HIS A 107 -0.80 -3.94 5.58
C HIS A 107 -0.28 -2.88 6.58
N GLY A 108 1.03 -2.88 6.83
CA GLY A 108 1.71 -1.87 7.63
C GLY A 108 3.21 -2.13 7.72
N ALA A 109 4.01 -1.11 8.02
CA ALA A 109 5.45 -1.30 8.15
C ALA A 109 5.81 -2.17 9.38
N GLY A 110 6.45 -3.33 9.18
CA GLY A 110 6.88 -4.22 10.28
C GLY A 110 7.90 -3.59 11.21
N CYS A 111 8.11 -4.18 12.39
CA CYS A 111 9.10 -3.72 13.37
C CYS A 111 10.52 -3.75 12.77
N ASN A 112 11.29 -2.66 12.90
CA ASN A 112 12.70 -2.68 12.56
C ASN A 112 13.49 -2.93 13.85
N SER A 113 13.89 -4.18 14.09
CA SER A 113 14.66 -4.59 15.27
C SER A 113 16.17 -4.38 15.11
N THR A 114 16.62 -3.90 13.95
CA THR A 114 18.03 -3.56 13.71
C THR A 114 18.39 -2.15 14.23
N ASP A 115 19.68 -1.82 14.23
CA ASP A 115 20.22 -0.50 14.55
C ASP A 115 20.26 0.46 13.34
N ARG A 116 19.96 -0.03 12.12
CA ARG A 116 20.06 0.74 10.88
C ARG A 116 18.68 1.14 10.35
N PRO A 117 18.53 2.35 9.81
CA PRO A 117 17.31 2.69 9.11
C PRO A 117 17.14 1.85 7.84
N ARG A 118 15.90 1.76 7.37
CA ARG A 118 15.58 1.41 5.98
C ARG A 118 14.74 2.49 5.33
N VAL A 119 14.82 2.62 4.02
CA VAL A 119 14.02 3.57 3.23
C VAL A 119 13.33 2.84 2.11
N ALA A 120 12.00 2.94 2.07
CA ALA A 120 11.21 2.53 0.91
C ALA A 120 10.97 3.70 -0.04
N LEU A 121 10.79 3.44 -1.32
CA LEU A 121 10.12 4.36 -2.24
C LEU A 121 8.71 3.83 -2.49
N ASN A 122 7.68 4.61 -2.15
CA ASN A 122 6.30 4.27 -2.48
C ASN A 122 5.81 5.14 -3.64
N LEU A 123 5.28 4.49 -4.67
CA LEU A 123 4.50 5.13 -5.72
C LEU A 123 3.08 4.62 -5.60
N ALA A 124 2.18 5.44 -5.09
CA ALA A 124 0.77 5.10 -4.98
C ALA A 124 -0.02 5.71 -6.14
N PHE A 125 -1.00 4.97 -6.64
CA PHE A 125 -1.88 5.33 -7.73
C PHE A 125 -3.31 5.31 -7.22
N ASN A 126 -4.16 6.17 -7.78
CA ASN A 126 -5.59 6.11 -7.54
C ASN A 126 -6.39 6.19 -8.84
N SER A 127 -7.68 5.86 -8.76
CA SER A 127 -8.61 6.13 -9.86
C SER A 127 -8.56 7.62 -10.21
N ALA A 128 -8.47 7.96 -11.50
CA ALA A 128 -8.32 9.35 -11.95
C ALA A 128 -9.57 10.21 -11.71
N CYS A 129 -10.70 9.61 -11.30
CA CYS A 129 -11.86 10.35 -10.82
C CYS A 129 -11.70 10.86 -9.37
N LEU A 130 -10.67 10.39 -8.65
CA LEU A 130 -10.34 10.81 -7.30
C LEU A 130 -9.29 11.92 -7.33
N LYS A 131 -9.23 12.72 -6.27
CA LYS A 131 -8.20 13.76 -6.13
C LYS A 131 -6.84 13.12 -5.81
N GLN A 132 -5.75 13.66 -6.36
CA GLN A 132 -4.39 13.30 -5.95
C GLN A 132 -4.07 13.88 -4.57
N GLU A 133 -3.26 13.19 -3.76
CA GLU A 133 -2.75 13.74 -2.49
C GLU A 133 -1.65 14.76 -2.77
N GLU A 134 -0.79 14.48 -3.76
CA GLU A 134 0.21 15.43 -4.27
C GLU A 134 -0.20 16.02 -5.63
N ASN A 135 -0.07 17.33 -5.77
CA ASN A 135 -0.27 18.00 -7.06
C ASN A 135 1.01 17.96 -7.90
N GLN A 136 1.06 17.03 -8.86
CA GLN A 136 2.24 16.77 -9.69
C GLN A 136 2.46 17.83 -10.79
N VAL A 137 1.48 18.70 -11.07
CA VAL A 137 1.55 19.65 -12.20
C VAL A 137 1.91 21.08 -11.79
N LEU A 138 1.94 21.39 -10.48
CA LEU A 138 2.32 22.71 -9.96
C LEU A 138 3.81 22.85 -9.63
N LEU A 139 4.59 21.76 -9.73
CA LEU A 139 6.05 21.81 -9.64
C LEU A 139 6.62 22.35 -10.96
N THR A 140 6.67 23.67 -11.09
CA THR A 140 7.45 24.35 -12.12
C THR A 140 8.81 24.75 -11.54
N TYR A 141 9.88 24.35 -12.24
CA TYR A 141 11.23 24.90 -12.02
C TYR A 141 11.34 26.32 -12.57
#